data_AF-A0A6P0XH74-F1
#
_entry.id   AF-A0A6P0XH74-F1
#
_cell.length_a   1.000
_cell.length_b   1.000
_cell.length_c   1.000
_cell.angle_alpha   90.00
_cell.angle_beta   90.00
_cell.angle_gamma   90.00
#
_symmetry.space_group_name_H-M   'P 1'
#
loop_
_entity.id
_entity.type
_entity.pdbx_description
1 polymer ?
#
loop_
_entity_poly.entity_id
_entity_poly.type
_entity_poly.pdbx_seq_one_letter_code
_entity_poly.pdbx_strand_id
1 'polypeptide(L)'
;MFTNTQSNQYSHLTAKERKFISFPAQLLLDKNLLVGKILDFGCGFGNDVKLLQQKNFPVTGYDPYYFPQYPQTKFDTILCFYVLNVLFEQPQTQVLMEVSQLLKPGGKAYYAVRRGLKREGFREHYIHKKPTYQCLVNLPFKSIHTDE
;
A
#
# COMPACT_ATOMS: atom_id res chain seq x y z
N MET A 1 -19.31 5.44 -20.09
CA MET A 1 -19.57 5.15 -18.67
C MET A 1 -18.87 3.84 -18.34
N PHE A 2 -18.13 3.76 -17.23
CA PHE A 2 -17.45 2.52 -16.82
C PHE A 2 -18.45 1.63 -16.07
N THR A 3 -18.53 0.34 -16.41
CA THR A 3 -19.42 -0.64 -15.77
C THR A 3 -18.68 -1.40 -14.67
N ASN A 4 -19.39 -1.83 -13.63
CA ASN A 4 -18.83 -2.64 -12.52
C ASN A 4 -18.39 -4.06 -12.92
N THR A 5 -18.52 -4.43 -14.20
CA THR A 5 -18.07 -5.72 -14.76
C THR A 5 -16.66 -5.66 -15.35
N GLN A 6 -16.02 -4.49 -15.38
CA GLN A 6 -14.70 -4.30 -15.98
C GLN A 6 -13.58 -4.74 -15.03
N SER A 7 -12.61 -5.51 -15.55
CA SER A 7 -11.41 -5.86 -14.79
C SER A 7 -10.52 -4.64 -14.55
N ASN A 8 -9.92 -4.55 -13.37
CA ASN A 8 -9.06 -3.43 -12.97
C ASN A 8 -7.62 -3.61 -13.45
N GLN A 9 -7.43 -3.62 -14.77
CA GLN A 9 -6.14 -3.94 -15.41
C GLN A 9 -5.03 -2.89 -15.17
N TYR A 10 -5.42 -1.65 -14.91
CA TYR A 10 -4.50 -0.50 -14.84
C TYR A 10 -4.22 -0.04 -13.41
N SER A 11 -4.48 -0.87 -12.39
CA SER A 11 -4.23 -0.52 -10.99
C SER A 11 -2.77 -0.08 -10.74
N HIS A 12 -1.79 -0.74 -11.39
CA HIS A 12 -0.37 -0.38 -11.30
C HIS A 12 -0.08 1.08 -11.70
N LEU A 13 -0.88 1.67 -12.60
CA LEU A 13 -0.75 3.07 -13.01
C LEU A 13 -1.12 4.08 -11.91
N THR A 14 -1.69 3.62 -10.79
CA THR A 14 -1.94 4.47 -9.62
C THR A 14 -0.71 4.65 -8.72
N ALA A 15 0.34 3.85 -8.95
CA ALA A 15 1.63 4.04 -8.28
C ALA A 15 2.18 5.43 -8.62
N LYS A 16 2.65 6.14 -7.60
CA LYS A 16 3.13 7.51 -7.74
C LYS A 16 4.64 7.56 -7.53
N GLU A 17 5.37 8.06 -8.52
CA GLU A 17 6.77 8.45 -8.34
C GLU A 17 6.90 9.60 -7.35
N ARG A 18 7.87 9.51 -6.44
CA ARG A 18 8.09 10.49 -5.38
C ARG A 18 9.59 10.71 -5.18
N LYS A 19 9.96 11.96 -4.91
CA LYS A 19 11.34 12.34 -4.54
C LYS A 19 11.64 12.15 -3.04
N PHE A 20 10.60 12.09 -2.22
CA PHE A 20 10.68 12.05 -0.75
C PHE A 20 9.89 10.87 -0.21
N ILE A 21 10.18 10.51 1.04
CA ILE A 21 9.46 9.48 1.80
C ILE A 21 7.98 9.84 1.81
N SER A 22 7.11 8.86 1.57
CA SER A 22 5.68 9.07 1.61
C SER A 22 5.22 9.53 2.99
N PHE A 23 4.14 10.33 3.04
CA PHE A 23 3.61 10.82 4.30
C PHE A 23 3.37 9.72 5.35
N PRO A 24 2.73 8.57 5.01
CA PRO A 24 2.57 7.48 5.98
C PRO A 24 3.89 6.88 6.45
N ALA A 25 4.87 6.68 5.56
CA ALA A 25 6.18 6.18 5.94
C ALA A 25 6.91 7.16 6.88
N GLN A 26 6.85 8.47 6.59
CA GLN A 26 7.45 9.52 7.42
C GLN A 26 6.81 9.55 8.81
N LEU A 27 5.48 9.48 8.89
CA LEU A 27 4.76 9.42 10.17
C LEU A 27 5.19 8.23 11.04
N LEU A 28 5.35 7.04 10.44
CA LEU A 28 5.81 5.86 11.17
C LEU A 28 7.28 5.99 11.59
N LEU A 29 8.11 6.59 10.75
CA LEU A 29 9.51 6.88 11.06
C LEU A 29 9.61 7.82 12.27
N ASP A 30 8.88 8.93 12.26
CA ASP A 30 8.89 9.93 13.34
C ASP A 30 8.38 9.36 14.68
N LYS A 31 7.46 8.39 14.62
CA LYS A 31 6.93 7.69 15.79
C LYS A 31 7.80 6.49 16.22
N ASN A 32 8.92 6.22 15.56
CA ASN A 32 9.79 5.05 15.80
C ASN A 32 9.03 3.71 15.70
N LEU A 33 8.08 3.61 14.76
CA LEU A 33 7.23 2.43 14.57
C LEU A 33 7.76 1.44 13.52
N LEU A 34 8.81 1.82 12.80
CA LEU A 34 9.51 0.97 11.85
C LEU A 34 10.54 0.11 12.59
N VAL A 35 10.16 -1.11 12.95
CA VAL A 35 10.98 -1.99 13.81
C VAL A 35 11.34 -3.28 13.07
N GLY A 36 12.58 -3.72 13.25
CA GLY A 36 13.07 -5.00 12.72
C GLY A 36 13.07 -5.06 11.19
N LYS A 37 12.86 -6.26 10.63
CA LYS A 37 12.77 -6.48 9.18
C LYS A 37 11.46 -5.92 8.66
N ILE A 38 11.52 -5.05 7.65
CA ILE A 38 10.36 -4.34 7.11
C ILE A 38 10.04 -4.83 5.71
N LEU A 39 8.75 -5.03 5.42
CA LEU A 39 8.23 -5.19 4.07
C LEU A 39 7.40 -3.95 3.69
N ASP A 40 7.67 -3.37 2.53
CA ASP A 40 6.76 -2.45 1.86
C ASP A 40 5.92 -3.22 0.84
N PHE A 41 4.69 -3.56 1.22
CA PHE A 41 3.75 -4.36 0.44
C PHE A 41 2.93 -3.45 -0.48
N GLY A 42 3.04 -3.66 -1.79
CA GLY A 42 2.53 -2.75 -2.82
C GLY A 42 3.41 -1.50 -2.96
N CYS A 43 4.74 -1.69 -2.99
CA CYS A 43 5.71 -0.59 -2.98
C CYS A 43 5.70 0.27 -4.26
N GLY A 44 4.97 -0.13 -5.31
CA GLY A 44 4.93 0.58 -6.59
C GLY A 44 6.34 0.69 -7.18
N PHE A 45 6.80 1.92 -7.44
CA PHE A 45 8.17 2.18 -7.92
C PHE A 45 9.28 2.01 -6.87
N GLY A 46 8.97 1.63 -5.63
CA GLY A 46 9.98 1.33 -4.60
C GLY A 46 10.69 2.54 -3.99
N ASN A 47 10.11 3.74 -4.10
CA ASN A 47 10.75 4.96 -3.57
C ASN A 47 10.89 4.95 -2.04
N ASP A 48 9.87 4.51 -1.30
CA ASP A 48 9.95 4.40 0.16
C ASP A 48 10.99 3.36 0.58
N VAL A 49 11.02 2.20 -0.10
CA VAL A 49 12.07 1.18 0.09
C VAL A 49 13.46 1.78 -0.05
N LYS A 50 13.74 2.47 -1.17
CA LYS A 50 15.05 3.09 -1.44
C LYS A 50 15.43 4.11 -0.36
N LEU A 51 14.52 5.00 -0.01
CA LEU A 51 14.80 6.10 0.93
C LEU A 51 14.93 5.60 2.37
N LEU A 52 14.19 4.57 2.78
CA LEU A 52 14.34 3.94 4.09
C LEU A 52 15.62 3.12 4.19
N GLN A 53 16.03 2.42 3.12
CA GLN A 53 17.33 1.75 3.05
C GLN A 53 18.50 2.74 3.19
N GLN A 54 18.42 3.92 2.58
CA GLN A 54 19.41 5.00 2.76
C GLN A 54 19.48 5.52 4.21
N LYS A 55 18.43 5.30 5.00
CA LYS A 55 18.38 5.59 6.44
C LYS A 55 18.76 4.37 7.30
N ASN A 56 19.36 3.33 6.70
CA ASN A 56 19.80 2.08 7.34
C ASN A 56 18.67 1.18 7.87
N PHE A 57 17.44 1.31 7.36
CA PHE A 57 16.37 0.36 7.69
C PHE A 57 16.45 -0.89 6.78
N PRO A 58 16.26 -2.10 7.34
CA PRO A 58 16.27 -3.35 6.57
C PRO A 58 14.91 -3.58 5.88
N VAL A 59 14.64 -2.79 4.83
CA VAL A 59 13.38 -2.81 4.08
C VAL A 59 13.51 -3.65 2.81
N THR A 60 12.50 -4.47 2.53
CA THR A 60 12.28 -5.16 1.25
C THR A 60 10.99 -4.64 0.61
N GLY A 61 10.93 -4.51 -0.71
CA GLY A 61 9.72 -4.13 -1.44
C GLY A 61 9.08 -5.33 -2.13
N TYR A 62 7.75 -5.34 -2.19
CA TYR A 62 6.97 -6.22 -3.05
C TYR A 62 5.88 -5.43 -3.77
N ASP A 63 5.73 -5.66 -5.07
CA ASP A 63 4.64 -5.11 -5.87
C ASP A 63 4.35 -6.08 -7.02
N PRO A 64 3.09 -6.54 -7.22
CA PRO A 64 2.79 -7.54 -8.24
C PRO A 64 3.21 -7.15 -9.67
N TYR A 65 3.35 -5.86 -9.95
CA TYR A 65 3.73 -5.35 -11.27
C TYR A 65 5.21 -4.96 -11.32
N TYR A 66 5.66 -4.11 -10.40
CA TYR A 66 6.99 -3.50 -10.46
C TYR A 66 8.09 -4.33 -9.76
N PHE A 67 7.72 -5.10 -8.73
CA PHE A 67 8.64 -5.92 -7.93
C PHE A 67 7.99 -7.29 -7.67
N PRO A 68 7.79 -8.12 -8.71
CA PRO A 68 6.89 -9.28 -8.67
C PRO A 68 7.43 -10.46 -7.85
N GLN A 69 8.66 -10.38 -7.35
CA GLN A 69 9.25 -11.43 -6.53
C GLN A 69 8.58 -11.46 -5.15
N TYR A 70 7.68 -12.42 -4.95
CA TYR A 70 7.00 -12.57 -3.67
C TYR A 70 7.98 -12.92 -2.53
N PRO A 71 7.91 -12.26 -1.37
CA PRO A 71 8.81 -12.51 -0.24
C PRO A 71 8.69 -13.93 0.33
N GLN A 72 9.84 -14.53 0.67
CA GLN A 72 9.92 -15.89 1.22
C GLN A 72 10.21 -15.92 2.73
N THR A 73 10.16 -14.76 3.40
CA THR A 73 10.47 -14.63 4.83
C THR A 73 9.39 -13.85 5.54
N LYS A 74 9.34 -13.97 6.87
CA LYS A 74 8.45 -13.16 7.71
C LYS A 74 9.09 -11.85 8.16
N PHE A 75 8.25 -10.87 8.46
CA PHE A 75 8.63 -9.48 8.77
C PHE A 75 8.12 -9.04 10.15
N ASP A 76 8.87 -8.16 10.79
CA ASP A 76 8.53 -7.55 12.07
C ASP A 76 7.55 -6.37 11.85
N THR A 77 7.73 -5.65 10.74
CA THR A 77 6.87 -4.54 10.31
C THR A 77 6.45 -4.72 8.85
N ILE A 78 5.16 -4.55 8.54
CA ILE A 78 4.68 -4.50 7.15
C ILE A 78 3.98 -3.18 6.90
N LEU A 79 4.34 -2.50 5.81
CA LEU A 79 3.70 -1.30 5.32
C LEU A 79 2.77 -1.69 4.17
N CYS A 80 1.53 -1.20 4.18
CA CYS A 80 0.58 -1.43 3.10
C CYS A 80 -0.18 -0.12 2.82
N PHE A 81 0.40 0.72 1.96
CA PHE A 81 -0.06 2.09 1.77
C PHE A 81 -0.85 2.25 0.48
N TYR A 82 -2.12 2.62 0.62
CA TYR A 82 -3.07 2.89 -0.47
C TYR A 82 -3.36 1.72 -1.42
N VAL A 83 -2.79 0.54 -1.18
CA VAL A 83 -3.00 -0.68 -1.96
C VAL A 83 -4.48 -1.07 -1.99
N LEU A 84 -5.12 -1.13 -0.82
CA LEU A 84 -6.52 -1.55 -0.72
C LEU A 84 -7.47 -0.61 -1.48
N ASN A 85 -7.17 0.69 -1.50
CA ASN A 85 -8.03 1.69 -2.14
C ASN A 85 -8.17 1.51 -3.66
N VAL A 86 -7.28 0.74 -4.30
CA VAL A 86 -7.27 0.54 -5.75
C VAL A 86 -7.63 -0.90 -6.13
N LEU A 87 -8.21 -1.68 -5.20
CA LEU A 87 -8.58 -3.08 -5.39
C LEU A 87 -10.08 -3.27 -5.21
N PHE A 88 -10.65 -4.26 -5.90
CA PHE A 88 -11.98 -4.77 -5.58
C PHE A 88 -11.95 -5.57 -4.26
N GLU A 89 -13.12 -5.85 -3.69
CA GLU A 89 -13.27 -6.50 -2.39
C GLU A 89 -12.54 -7.85 -2.27
N GLN A 90 -12.68 -8.73 -3.27
CA GLN A 90 -12.04 -10.04 -3.23
C GLN A 90 -10.49 -9.95 -3.23
N PRO A 91 -9.83 -9.17 -4.10
CA PRO A 91 -8.40 -8.90 -3.99
C PRO A 91 -7.98 -8.18 -2.69
N GLN A 92 -8.82 -7.30 -2.11
CA GLN A 92 -8.51 -6.69 -0.81
C GLN A 92 -8.38 -7.75 0.29
N THR A 93 -9.32 -8.71 0.34
CA THR A 93 -9.28 -9.83 1.29
C THR A 93 -8.01 -10.67 1.11
N GLN A 94 -7.61 -10.93 -0.14
CA GLN A 94 -6.37 -11.64 -0.43
C GLN A 94 -5.14 -10.89 0.12
N VAL A 95 -5.04 -9.58 -0.11
CA VAL A 95 -3.95 -8.75 0.42
C VAL A 95 -3.90 -8.79 1.95
N LEU A 96 -5.05 -8.71 2.62
CA LEU A 96 -5.10 -8.80 4.08
C LEU A 96 -4.59 -10.17 4.60
N MET A 97 -4.96 -11.27 3.93
CA MET A 97 -4.45 -12.60 4.26
C MET A 97 -2.94 -12.74 4.01
N GLU A 98 -2.46 -12.27 2.87
CA GLU A 98 -1.03 -12.31 2.51
C GLU A 98 -0.18 -11.52 3.51
N VAL A 99 -0.59 -10.30 3.86
CA VAL A 99 0.07 -9.50 4.91
C VAL A 99 0.07 -10.25 6.24
N SER A 100 -1.03 -10.88 6.63
CA SER A 100 -1.09 -11.67 7.87
C SER A 100 -0.13 -12.87 7.85
N GLN A 101 0.04 -13.54 6.72
CA GLN A 101 0.94 -14.70 6.60
C GLN A 101 2.43 -14.31 6.65
N LEU A 102 2.75 -13.13 6.11
CA LEU A 102 4.10 -12.57 6.08
C LEU A 102 4.51 -11.94 7.41
N LEU A 103 3.59 -11.68 8.35
CA LEU A 103 3.94 -11.19 9.68
C LEU A 103 4.55 -12.28 10.56
N LYS A 104 5.60 -11.91 11.30
CA LYS A 104 6.08 -12.69 12.44
C LYS A 104 5.06 -12.63 13.60
N PRO A 105 5.05 -13.63 14.50
CA PRO A 105 4.32 -13.50 15.76
C PRO A 105 4.69 -12.19 16.49
N GLY A 106 3.69 -11.38 16.85
CA GLY A 106 3.89 -10.07 17.48
C GLY A 106 4.29 -8.92 16.54
N GLY A 107 4.50 -9.20 15.25
CA GLY A 107 4.75 -8.19 14.24
C GLY A 107 3.55 -7.28 14.01
N LYS A 108 3.78 -6.10 13.42
CA LYS A 108 2.73 -5.10 13.16
C LYS A 108 2.63 -4.76 11.68
N ALA A 109 1.41 -4.71 11.16
CA ALA A 109 1.12 -4.12 9.85
C ALA A 109 0.50 -2.73 10.01
N TYR A 110 0.96 -1.78 9.20
CA TYR A 110 0.43 -0.43 9.14
C TYR A 110 -0.20 -0.18 7.77
N TYR A 111 -1.50 0.14 7.80
CA TYR A 111 -2.27 0.45 6.60
C TYR A 111 -2.50 1.95 6.52
N ALA A 112 -2.26 2.52 5.34
CA ALA A 112 -2.70 3.87 5.01
C ALA A 112 -3.81 3.77 3.97
N VAL A 113 -4.99 4.29 4.29
CA VAL A 113 -6.17 4.18 3.41
C VAL A 113 -6.92 5.50 3.31
N ARG A 114 -7.58 5.72 2.18
CA ARG A 114 -8.49 6.86 1.97
C ARG A 114 -9.88 6.53 2.48
N ARG A 115 -10.43 7.41 3.33
CA ARG A 115 -11.80 7.35 3.88
C ARG A 115 -12.71 8.51 3.44
N GLY A 116 -12.15 9.50 2.72
CA GLY A 116 -12.85 10.73 2.30
C GLY A 116 -12.98 10.93 0.78
N LEU A 117 -13.08 9.86 -0.01
CA LEU A 117 -13.35 9.99 -1.45
C LEU A 117 -14.78 10.48 -1.70
N LYS A 118 -14.92 11.48 -2.58
CA LYS A 118 -16.24 12.02 -3.01
C LYS A 118 -17.07 11.03 -3.82
N ARG A 119 -16.40 10.13 -4.57
CA ARG A 119 -17.03 9.12 -5.43
C ARG A 119 -16.11 7.91 -5.58
N GLU A 120 -16.69 6.73 -5.49
CA GLU A 120 -16.04 5.44 -5.74
C GLU A 120 -16.25 4.97 -7.19
N GLY A 121 -15.45 4.00 -7.61
CA GLY A 121 -15.53 3.38 -8.92
C GLY A 121 -14.38 3.76 -9.85
N PHE A 122 -14.56 3.42 -11.13
CA PHE A 122 -13.60 3.77 -12.17
C PHE A 122 -13.60 5.26 -12.47
N ARG A 123 -12.40 5.79 -12.65
CA ARG A 123 -12.15 7.14 -13.14
C ARG A 123 -10.94 7.17 -14.05
N GLU A 124 -10.89 8.17 -14.92
CA GLU A 124 -9.72 8.38 -15.77
C GLU A 124 -8.52 8.82 -14.92
N HIS A 125 -7.39 8.12 -15.07
CA HIS A 125 -6.13 8.51 -14.46
C HIS A 125 -5.61 9.79 -15.10
N TYR A 126 -5.29 10.80 -14.27
CA TYR A 126 -4.96 12.15 -14.74
C TYR A 126 -3.83 12.19 -15.78
N ILE A 127 -2.75 11.43 -15.53
CA ILE A 127 -1.54 11.40 -16.36
C ILE A 127 -1.69 10.41 -17.53
N HIS A 128 -2.19 9.21 -17.25
CA HIS A 128 -2.11 8.08 -18.18
C HIS A 128 -3.32 7.94 -19.09
N LYS A 129 -4.42 8.66 -18.78
CA LYS A 129 -5.67 8.62 -19.55
C LYS A 129 -6.26 7.21 -19.66
N LYS A 130 -6.05 6.38 -18.63
CA LYS A 130 -6.58 5.00 -18.50
C LYS A 130 -7.58 4.91 -17.35
N PRO A 131 -8.59 4.03 -17.43
CA PRO A 131 -9.52 3.82 -16.33
C PRO A 131 -8.81 3.13 -15.16
N THR A 132 -8.91 3.72 -13.97
CA THR A 132 -8.39 3.16 -12.72
C THR A 132 -9.52 3.13 -11.69
N TYR A 133 -9.66 2.01 -10.98
CA TYR A 133 -10.66 1.87 -9.92
C TYR A 133 -10.15 2.47 -8.62
N GLN A 134 -11.00 3.22 -7.91
CA GLN A 134 -10.73 3.64 -6.54
C GLN A 134 -11.96 3.51 -5.64
N CYS A 135 -11.73 3.14 -4.38
CA CYS A 135 -12.76 2.94 -3.38
C CYS A 135 -12.32 3.46 -2.01
N LEU A 136 -13.32 3.69 -1.16
CA LEU A 136 -13.17 3.90 0.27
C LEU A 136 -12.77 2.59 0.93
N VAL A 137 -11.92 2.67 1.94
CA VAL A 137 -11.57 1.50 2.75
C VAL A 137 -11.66 1.85 4.22
N ASN A 138 -12.54 1.14 4.93
CA ASN A 138 -12.74 1.25 6.37
C ASN A 138 -12.29 -0.05 7.03
N LEU A 139 -11.21 0.03 7.81
CA LEU A 139 -10.67 -1.11 8.55
C LEU A 139 -11.11 -1.02 10.01
N PRO A 140 -11.44 -2.14 10.69
CA PRO A 140 -11.94 -2.16 12.06
C PRO A 140 -10.80 -1.99 13.10
N PHE A 141 -9.81 -1.16 12.80
CA PHE A 141 -8.64 -0.92 13.65
C PHE A 141 -8.56 0.55 14.05
N LYS A 142 -8.03 0.79 15.26
CA LYS A 142 -7.78 2.15 15.75
C LYS A 142 -6.80 2.87 14.82
N SER A 143 -7.21 4.04 14.32
CA SER A 143 -6.31 4.92 13.57
C SER A 143 -5.22 5.48 14.49
N ILE A 144 -3.97 5.41 14.04
CA ILE A 144 -2.84 6.11 14.66
C ILE A 144 -2.70 7.57 14.17
N HIS A 145 -3.37 7.89 13.07
CA HIS A 145 -3.49 9.21 12.45
C HIS A 145 -4.75 9.25 11.59
N THR A 146 -5.42 10.39 11.57
CA THR A 146 -6.50 10.73 10.65
C THR A 146 -6.23 12.15 10.17
N ASP A 147 -6.41 12.41 8.89
CA ASP A 147 -6.42 13.78 8.40
C ASP A 147 -7.66 14.47 9.01
N GLU A 148 -7.45 15.65 9.60
CA GLU A 148 -8.53 16.50 10.14
C GLU A 148 -9.49 16.98 9.04
#